data_AF-A0A369QLF6-F1
#
_entry.id   AF-A0A369QLF6-F1
#
_cell.length_a   1.000
_cell.length_b   1.000
_cell.length_c   1.000
_cell.angle_alpha   90.00
_cell.angle_beta   90.00
_cell.angle_gamma   90.00
#
_symmetry.space_group_name_H-M   'P 1'
#
loop_
_entity.id
_entity.type
_entity.pdbx_description
1 polymer ?
#
loop_
_entity_poly.entity_id
_entity_poly.type
_entity_poly.pdbx_seq_one_letter_code
_entity_poly.pdbx_strand_id
1 'polypeptide(L)'
;MAPGFAVVSTTCVRCHSPKLITEKRATREGWLATIRWMQQTQGLWDLGPQEPVILDYLAKNYAPKNEGRRPLLKNTEWYKLTN
;
A
#
# COMPACT_ATOMS: atom_id res chain seq x y z
N MET A 1 8.16 13.56 10.84
CA MET A 1 7.42 12.87 9.75
C MET A 1 8.42 12.38 8.72
N ALA A 2 8.22 11.19 8.15
CA ALA A 2 9.09 10.70 7.07
C ALA A 2 8.98 11.61 5.83
N PRO A 3 10.09 11.89 5.12
CA PRO A 3 10.05 12.68 3.88
C PRO A 3 9.03 12.10 2.89
N GLY A 4 8.17 12.94 2.31
CA GLY A 4 7.12 12.52 1.36
C GLY A 4 5.79 12.08 1.99
N PHE A 5 5.72 11.84 3.31
CA PHE A 5 4.47 11.41 3.96
C PHE A 5 3.32 12.41 3.78
N ALA A 6 3.57 13.71 3.96
CA ALA A 6 2.54 14.74 3.84
C ALA A 6 1.96 14.80 2.41
N VAL A 7 2.81 14.63 1.40
CA VAL A 7 2.42 14.60 -0.02
C VAL A 7 1.53 13.38 -0.30
N VAL A 8 1.92 12.19 0.18
CA VAL A 8 1.13 10.96 0.02
C VAL A 8 -0.20 11.05 0.78
N SER A 9 -0.20 11.54 2.02
CA SER A 9 -1.40 11.65 2.84
C SER A 9 -2.43 12.61 2.24
N THR A 10 -1.98 13.71 1.62
CA THR A 10 -2.88 14.72 1.03
C THR A 10 -3.34 14.34 -0.38
N THR A 11 -2.60 13.49 -1.08
CA THR A 11 -2.90 13.08 -2.46
C THR A 11 -3.70 11.78 -2.49
N CYS A 12 -3.23 10.74 -1.81
CA CYS A 12 -3.69 9.36 -2.01
C CYS A 12 -4.88 8.96 -1.13
N VAL A 13 -5.25 9.78 -0.13
CA VAL A 13 -6.37 9.51 0.80
C VAL A 13 -7.65 10.26 0.40
N ARG A 14 -7.65 10.95 -0.74
CA ARG A 14 -8.79 11.77 -1.21
C ARG A 14 -9.99 10.94 -1.68
N CYS A 15 -9.76 9.72 -2.16
CA CYS A 15 -10.82 8.91 -2.77
C CYS A 15 -11.19 7.65 -1.97
N HIS A 16 -10.26 7.10 -1.18
CA HIS A 16 -10.47 5.89 -0.39
C HIS A 16 -9.62 5.89 0.87
N SER A 17 -9.91 4.95 1.77
CA SER A 17 -9.16 4.75 3.01
C SER A 17 -7.66 4.54 2.75
N PRO A 18 -6.76 5.07 3.62
CA PRO A 18 -5.33 4.82 3.52
C PRO A 18 -4.98 3.34 3.73
N LYS A 19 -5.91 2.55 4.29
CA LYS A 19 -5.72 1.12 4.54
C LYS A 19 -5.30 0.37 3.28
N LEU A 20 -5.94 0.64 2.13
CA LEU A 20 -5.63 0.01 0.84
C LEU A 20 -4.17 0.22 0.44
N ILE A 21 -3.61 1.40 0.73
CA ILE A 21 -2.21 1.74 0.43
C ILE A 21 -1.30 0.96 1.37
N THR A 22 -1.62 0.97 2.67
CA THR A 22 -0.77 0.35 3.71
C THR A 22 -0.77 -1.18 3.68
N GLU A 23 -1.77 -1.82 3.07
CA GLU A 23 -1.85 -3.27 2.89
C GLU A 23 -1.13 -3.75 1.63
N LYS A 24 -1.07 -2.91 0.58
CA LYS A 24 -0.38 -3.25 -0.66
C LYS A 24 1.14 -3.23 -0.48
N ARG A 25 1.82 -4.17 -1.14
CA ARG A 25 3.28 -4.23 -1.22
C ARG A 25 3.69 -4.24 -2.69
N ALA A 26 4.63 -3.39 -3.08
CA ALA A 26 5.12 -3.33 -4.45
C ALA A 26 6.49 -2.66 -4.54
N THR A 27 7.24 -3.02 -5.58
CA THR A 27 8.44 -2.27 -5.97
C THR A 27 8.06 -0.88 -6.46
N ARG A 28 9.04 -0.02 -6.71
CA ARG A 28 8.82 1.30 -7.30
C ARG A 28 8.04 1.21 -8.61
N GLU A 29 8.42 0.28 -9.48
CA GLU A 29 7.80 0.04 -10.78
C GLU A 29 6.37 -0.45 -10.61
N GLY A 30 6.12 -1.33 -9.64
CA GLY A 30 4.78 -1.80 -9.31
C GLY A 30 3.88 -0.68 -8.77
N TRP A 31 4.42 0.27 -8.00
CA TRP A 31 3.69 1.46 -7.58
C TRP A 31 3.41 2.41 -8.73
N LEU A 32 4.37 2.63 -9.63
CA LEU A 32 4.18 3.42 -10.85
C LEU A 32 3.07 2.83 -11.72
N ALA A 33 3.08 1.52 -11.95
CA ALA A 33 2.01 0.83 -12.69
C ALA A 33 0.65 1.01 -12.02
N THR A 34 0.61 0.97 -10.68
CA THR A 34 -0.63 1.21 -9.92
C THR A 34 -1.14 2.66 -10.12
N ILE A 35 -0.24 3.65 -10.07
CA ILE A 35 -0.58 5.06 -10.31
C ILE A 35 -1.10 5.26 -11.72
N ARG A 36 -0.43 4.69 -12.73
CA ARG A 36 -0.89 4.76 -14.13
C ARG A 36 -2.26 4.13 -14.30
N TRP A 37 -2.53 2.99 -13.68
CA TRP A 37 -3.86 2.38 -13.68
C TRP A 37 -4.91 3.29 -13.01
N MET A 38 -4.59 3.93 -11.88
CA MET A 38 -5.49 4.87 -11.21
C MET A 38 -5.79 6.09 -12.09
N GLN A 39 -4.80 6.61 -12.82
CA GLN A 39 -4.99 7.72 -13.74
C GLN A 39 -5.90 7.34 -14.92
N GLN A 40 -5.74 6.13 -15.45
CA GLN A 40 -6.53 5.65 -16.59
C GLN A 40 -7.97 5.29 -16.22
N THR A 41 -8.20 4.77 -15.01
CA THR A 41 -9.48 4.11 -14.66
C THR A 41 -10.21 4.72 -13.48
N GLN A 42 -9.51 5.37 -12.55
CA GLN A 42 -10.07 5.89 -11.30
C GLN A 42 -10.11 7.44 -11.26
N GLY A 43 -9.65 8.11 -12.32
CA GLY A 43 -9.64 9.56 -12.42
C GLY A 43 -8.57 10.26 -11.56
N LEU A 44 -7.50 9.56 -11.20
CA LEU A 44 -6.35 10.21 -10.56
C LEU A 44 -5.75 11.24 -11.53
N TRP A 45 -5.53 12.46 -11.06
CA TRP A 45 -4.95 13.53 -11.88
C TRP A 45 -3.45 13.31 -12.12
N ASP A 46 -2.86 14.14 -12.98
CA ASP A 46 -1.41 14.18 -13.16
C ASP A 46 -0.73 14.68 -11.87
N LEU A 47 0.16 13.87 -11.32
CA LEU A 47 0.88 14.15 -10.10
C LEU A 47 2.08 15.09 -10.32
N GLY A 48 2.51 15.28 -11.57
CA GLY A 48 3.58 16.20 -11.95
C GLY A 48 4.87 15.98 -11.13
N PRO A 49 5.53 17.07 -10.66
CA PRO A 49 6.78 16.97 -9.90
C PRO A 49 6.66 16.22 -8.56
N GLN A 50 5.45 15.94 -8.08
CA GLN A 50 5.23 15.20 -6.83
C GLN A 50 5.31 13.68 -7.03
N GLU A 51 5.18 13.19 -8.28
CA GLU A 51 5.20 11.76 -8.58
C GLU A 51 6.48 11.05 -8.07
N PRO A 52 7.70 11.56 -8.32
CA PRO A 52 8.91 10.89 -7.83
C PRO A 52 8.95 10.80 -6.30
N VAL A 53 8.49 11.84 -5.60
CA VAL A 53 8.43 11.90 -4.12
C VAL A 53 7.45 10.88 -3.57
N ILE A 54 6.28 10.74 -4.21
CA ILE A 54 5.27 9.74 -3.86
C ILE A 54 5.82 8.33 -4.09
N LEU A 55 6.45 8.08 -5.24
CA LEU A 55 7.05 6.79 -5.56
C LEU A 55 8.19 6.42 -4.62
N ASP A 56 9.05 7.38 -4.26
CA ASP A 56 10.13 7.18 -3.28
C ASP A 56 9.56 6.78 -1.92
N TYR A 57 8.53 7.48 -1.47
CA TYR A 57 7.87 7.17 -0.21
C TYR A 57 7.22 5.79 -0.23
N LEU A 58 6.42 5.49 -1.25
CA LEU A 58 5.69 4.23 -1.33
C LEU A 58 6.63 3.03 -1.45
N ALA A 59 7.68 3.14 -2.29
CA ALA A 59 8.67 2.08 -2.43
C ALA A 59 9.47 1.88 -1.13
N LYS A 60 9.89 2.96 -0.45
CA LYS A 60 10.66 2.86 0.78
C LYS A 60 9.86 2.24 1.94
N ASN A 61 8.60 2.62 2.08
CA ASN A 61 7.79 2.27 3.25
C ASN A 61 6.90 1.03 3.04
N TYR A 62 6.58 0.71 1.78
CA TYR A 62 5.68 -0.39 1.41
C TYR A 62 6.27 -1.28 0.30
N ALA A 63 7.60 -1.46 0.29
CA ALA A 63 8.29 -2.45 -0.54
C ALA A 63 7.82 -3.89 -0.23
N PRO A 64 7.94 -4.84 -1.17
CA PRO A 64 7.75 -6.25 -0.89
C PRO A 64 8.64 -6.69 0.27
N LYS A 65 8.06 -7.48 1.17
CA LYS A 65 8.83 -8.18 2.19
C LYS A 65 8.99 -9.63 1.72
N ASN A 66 10.10 -10.26 2.11
CA ASN A 66 10.26 -11.72 1.98
C ASN A 66 9.40 -12.46 3.04
N GLU A 67 8.15 -12.04 3.16
CA GLU A 67 7.14 -12.60 4.03
C GLU A 67 6.03 -13.10 3.11
N GLY A 68 5.87 -14.41 3.03
CA GLY A 68 4.81 -15.03 2.23
C GLY A 68 3.43 -14.85 2.85
N ARG A 69 2.48 -15.69 2.44
CA ARG A 69 1.18 -15.75 3.13
C ARG A 69 1.38 -16.02 4.62
N ARG A 70 0.43 -15.54 5.43
CA ARG A 70 0.41 -15.78 6.89
C ARG A 70 0.74 -17.25 7.16
N PRO A 71 1.76 -17.54 7.99
CA PRO A 71 2.12 -18.91 8.31
C PRO A 71 0.98 -19.60 9.05
N LEU A 72 0.98 -20.94 9.02
CA LEU A 72 0.04 -21.73 9.81
C LEU A 72 0.10 -21.31 11.29
N LEU A 73 -1.06 -21.30 11.95
CA LEU A 73 -1.14 -21.05 13.38
C LEU A 73 -0.29 -22.10 14.11
N LYS A 74 0.55 -21.64 15.03
CA LYS A 74 1.30 -22.52 15.94
C LYS A 74 0.55 -22.60 17.27
N ASN A 75 0.51 -23.78 17.88
CA ASN A 75 -0.06 -24.02 19.21
C ASN A 75 -1.57 -23.74 19.31
N THR A 76 -2.38 -24.32 18.42
CA THR A 76 -3.84 -24.21 18.49
C THR A 76 -4.43 -25.19 19.50
N GLU A 77 -4.80 -24.69 20.69
CA GLU A 77 -5.67 -25.42 21.62
C GLU A 77 -7.13 -25.16 21.23
N TRP A 78 -7.80 -26.18 20.70
CA TRP A 78 -9.22 -26.11 20.34
C TRP A 78 -10.08 -26.48 21.57
N TYR A 79 -11.11 -25.70 21.86
CA TYR A 79 -12.07 -26.08 22.91
C TYR A 79 -13.05 -27.13 22.37
N LYS A 80 -13.50 -28.04 23.26
CA LYS A 80 -14.54 -29.01 22.92
C LYS A 80 -15.90 -28.31 22.97
N LEU A 81 -16.61 -28.31 21.85
CA LEU A 81 -18.01 -27.90 21.81
C LEU A 81 -18.86 -29.08 22.31
N THR A 82 -19.55 -28.91 23.43
CA THR A 82 -20.51 -29.89 23.95
C THR A 82 -21.91 -29.59 23.40
N ASN A 83 -22.65 -30.65 23.04
CA ASN A 83 -24.02 -30.57 22.54
C ASN A 83 -25.05 -30.53 23.68
#